data_AF-A0A0F5HPB3-F1
#
_entry.id   AF-A0A0F5HPB3-F1
#
_cell.length_a   1.000
_cell.length_b   1.000
_cell.length_c   1.000
_cell.angle_alpha   90.00
_cell.angle_beta   90.00
_cell.angle_gamma   90.00
#
_symmetry.space_group_name_H-M   'P 1'
#
loop_
_entity.id
_entity.type
_entity.pdbx_description
1 polymer ?
#
loop_
_entity_poly.entity_id
_entity_poly.type
_entity_poly.pdbx_seq_one_letter_code
_entity_poly.pdbx_strand_id
1 'polypeptide(L)'
;MPEEGMVEEGELKIHQASHARYFEDFLKYIDYEQSMPEIVKTQVMDFVRETVIEDFEDESPERAEFEEAMEIWADSPKRELQERFTTEEVVEAATRLTEHTPELELKMKLDHMSVNAMLSDFGESVHLAKLGNRYVVLMEADSVIFEKGFSPIEFLKPEDLHEVIEKVRGKVENEV
;
A
#
# COMPACT_ATOMS: atom_id res chain seq x y z
N MET A 1 -11.07 33.19 60.92
CA MET A 1 -12.00 33.75 59.92
C MET A 1 -11.18 34.71 59.09
N PRO A 2 -10.93 34.41 57.80
CA PRO A 2 -10.26 35.36 56.91
C PRO A 2 -11.14 36.59 56.68
N GLU A 3 -10.52 37.76 56.49
CA GLU A 3 -11.21 39.04 56.28
C GLU A 3 -11.89 39.12 54.90
N GLU A 4 -12.96 39.91 54.81
CA GLU A 4 -13.75 40.12 53.59
C GLU A 4 -12.86 40.65 52.45
N GLY A 5 -12.63 39.83 51.42
CA GLY A 5 -11.83 40.18 50.24
C GLY A 5 -10.52 39.40 50.08
N MET A 6 -10.12 38.55 51.04
CA MET A 6 -8.98 37.66 50.88
C MET A 6 -9.35 36.42 50.02
N VAL A 7 -8.63 36.21 48.92
CA VAL A 7 -8.69 34.97 48.13
C VAL A 7 -7.69 33.99 48.73
N GLU A 8 -8.17 32.95 49.42
CA GLU A 8 -7.32 31.85 49.87
C GLU A 8 -7.16 30.82 48.73
N GLU A 9 -5.92 30.45 48.42
CA GLU A 9 -5.62 29.36 47.48
C GLU A 9 -5.92 28.01 48.15
N GLY A 10 -7.11 27.47 47.89
CA GLY A 10 -7.47 26.11 48.30
C GLY A 10 -7.00 25.08 47.27
N GLU A 11 -6.09 24.18 47.67
CA GLU A 11 -5.74 23.02 46.82
C GLU A 11 -6.85 21.97 46.88
N LEU A 12 -7.62 21.84 45.80
CA LEU A 12 -8.56 20.75 45.60
C LEU A 12 -7.81 19.50 45.09
N LYS A 13 -7.63 18.48 45.92
CA LYS A 13 -7.09 17.19 45.47
C LYS A 13 -8.14 16.43 44.64
N ILE A 14 -8.00 16.46 43.32
CA ILE A 14 -8.86 15.70 42.40
C ILE A 14 -8.45 14.22 42.48
N HIS A 15 -9.30 13.38 43.08
CA HIS A 15 -9.10 11.94 43.09
C HIS A 15 -9.50 11.33 41.74
N GLN A 16 -8.51 10.98 40.93
CA GLN A 16 -8.69 10.43 39.58
C GLN A 16 -9.08 8.93 39.58
N ALA A 17 -10.10 8.53 40.35
CA ALA A 17 -10.51 7.12 40.48
C ALA A 17 -11.62 6.68 39.51
N SER A 18 -12.22 7.58 38.74
CA SER A 18 -13.45 7.29 37.97
C SER A 18 -13.28 7.15 36.46
N HIS A 19 -12.11 7.43 35.87
CA HIS A 19 -11.96 7.42 34.41
C HIS A 19 -11.98 6.01 33.79
N ALA A 20 -11.56 4.97 34.52
CA ALA A 20 -11.46 3.62 33.97
C ALA A 20 -12.82 2.95 33.69
N ARG A 21 -13.86 3.22 34.51
CA ARG A 21 -15.20 2.60 34.30
C ARG A 21 -15.94 3.14 33.08
N TYR A 22 -15.73 4.42 32.73
CA TYR A 22 -16.35 4.98 31.52
C TYR A 22 -15.85 4.25 30.26
N PHE A 23 -14.56 3.94 30.16
CA PHE A 23 -14.01 3.23 29.00
C PHE A 23 -14.57 1.81 28.83
N GLU A 24 -14.78 1.06 29.92
CA GLU A 24 -15.36 -0.29 29.85
C GLU A 24 -16.80 -0.32 29.34
N ASP A 25 -17.59 0.71 29.68
CA ASP A 25 -18.97 0.82 29.20
C ASP A 25 -19.06 1.23 27.73
N PHE A 26 -18.04 1.90 27.17
CA PHE A 26 -17.97 2.22 25.73
C PHE A 26 -17.51 1.03 24.87
N LEU A 27 -16.73 0.08 25.39
CA LEU A 27 -16.30 -1.11 24.62
C LEU A 27 -17.47 -1.95 24.10
N LYS A 28 -18.61 -1.95 24.80
CA LYS A 28 -19.82 -2.68 24.39
C LYS A 28 -20.51 -2.10 23.13
N TYR A 29 -20.14 -0.87 22.77
CA TYR A 29 -20.71 -0.12 21.64
C TYR A 29 -19.68 0.17 20.55
N ILE A 30 -18.43 -0.27 20.74
CA ILE A 30 -17.39 -0.20 19.71
C ILE A 30 -17.50 -1.48 18.91
N ASP A 31 -18.01 -1.36 17.68
CA ASP A 31 -17.93 -2.44 16.71
C ASP A 31 -16.46 -2.58 16.31
N TYR A 32 -15.94 -3.82 16.31
CA TYR A 32 -14.60 -4.07 15.83
C TYR A 32 -14.69 -4.09 14.30
N GLU A 33 -14.69 -2.89 13.70
CA GLU A 33 -14.57 -2.75 12.26
C GLU A 33 -13.30 -3.50 11.80
N GLN A 34 -13.40 -4.20 10.67
CA GLN A 34 -12.24 -4.85 10.07
C GLN A 34 -11.13 -3.81 9.89
N SER A 35 -9.90 -4.19 10.20
CA SER A 35 -8.78 -3.29 9.98
C SER A 35 -8.63 -3.00 8.48
N MET A 36 -8.17 -1.80 8.12
CA MET A 36 -7.93 -1.44 6.71
C MET A 36 -7.14 -2.50 5.92
N PRO A 37 -6.09 -3.14 6.47
CA PRO A 37 -5.41 -4.24 5.80
C PRO A 37 -6.29 -5.47 5.54
N GLU A 38 -7.23 -5.79 6.43
CA GLU A 38 -8.18 -6.89 6.24
C GLU A 38 -9.23 -6.56 5.17
N ILE A 39 -9.70 -5.31 5.13
CA ILE A 39 -10.63 -4.84 4.08
C ILE A 39 -9.97 -4.96 2.70
N VAL A 40 -8.74 -4.44 2.57
CA VAL A 40 -7.98 -4.51 1.32
C VAL A 40 -7.67 -5.96 0.95
N LYS A 41 -7.31 -6.82 1.92
CA LYS A 41 -7.11 -8.26 1.68
C LYS A 41 -8.37 -8.90 1.10
N THR A 42 -9.52 -8.70 1.73
CA THR A 42 -10.80 -9.26 1.27
C THR A 42 -11.11 -8.80 -0.15
N GLN A 43 -11.02 -7.50 -0.43
CA GLN A 43 -11.32 -6.95 -1.76
C GLN A 43 -10.38 -7.47 -2.85
N VAL A 44 -9.09 -7.62 -2.56
CA VAL A 44 -8.13 -8.22 -3.51
C VAL A 44 -8.46 -9.69 -3.75
N MET A 45 -8.84 -10.44 -2.72
CA MET A 45 -9.24 -11.84 -2.87
C MET A 45 -10.53 -11.98 -3.68
N ASP A 46 -11.51 -11.11 -3.45
CA ASP A 46 -12.75 -11.09 -4.22
C ASP A 46 -12.48 -10.78 -5.70
N PHE A 47 -11.63 -9.80 -6.00
CA PHE A 47 -11.19 -9.52 -7.37
C PHE A 47 -10.53 -10.74 -8.03
N VAL A 48 -9.60 -11.42 -7.34
CA VAL A 48 -8.94 -12.62 -7.88
C VAL A 48 -9.96 -13.73 -8.15
N ARG A 49 -10.98 -13.88 -7.29
CA ARG A 49 -12.06 -14.85 -7.48
C ARG A 49 -12.88 -14.52 -8.72
N GLU A 50 -13.31 -13.27 -8.86
CA GLU A 50 -14.09 -12.83 -10.03
C GLU A 50 -13.30 -13.00 -11.34
N THR A 51 -12.02 -12.64 -11.38
CA THR A 51 -11.24 -12.66 -12.63
C THR A 51 -10.71 -14.04 -13.00
N VAL A 52 -10.30 -14.85 -12.02
CA VAL A 52 -9.57 -16.12 -12.28
C VAL A 52 -10.40 -17.34 -11.94
N ILE A 53 -11.23 -17.28 -10.91
CA ILE A 53 -11.98 -18.45 -10.45
C ILE A 53 -13.20 -18.73 -11.31
N GLU A 54 -13.83 -17.69 -11.84
CA GLU A 54 -14.96 -17.84 -12.76
C GLU A 54 -14.59 -18.61 -14.05
N ASP A 55 -13.31 -18.60 -14.44
CA ASP A 55 -12.81 -19.35 -15.59
C ASP A 55 -12.70 -20.87 -15.35
N PHE A 56 -12.71 -21.32 -14.08
CA PHE A 56 -12.65 -22.75 -13.75
C PHE A 56 -14.05 -23.38 -13.66
N GLU A 57 -14.14 -24.65 -14.06
CA GLU A 57 -15.38 -25.43 -13.85
C GLU A 57 -15.71 -25.55 -12.35
N ASP A 58 -17.00 -25.43 -12.02
CA ASP A 58 -17.49 -25.58 -10.65
C ASP A 58 -17.13 -26.95 -10.07
N GLU A 59 -16.68 -26.97 -8.80
CA GLU A 59 -16.22 -28.17 -8.08
C GLU A 59 -15.01 -28.90 -8.71
N SER A 60 -14.27 -28.26 -9.61
CA SER A 60 -13.02 -28.80 -10.14
C SER A 60 -11.92 -28.88 -9.05
N PRO A 61 -11.09 -29.93 -9.05
CA PRO A 61 -9.94 -30.02 -8.14
C PRO A 61 -8.95 -28.87 -8.37
N GLU A 62 -8.79 -28.39 -9.60
CA GLU A 62 -7.92 -27.26 -9.96
C GLU A 62 -8.34 -25.96 -9.27
N ARG A 63 -9.65 -25.71 -9.15
CA ARG A 63 -10.19 -24.55 -8.44
C ARG A 63 -9.89 -24.62 -6.94
N ALA A 64 -10.11 -25.78 -6.32
CA ALA A 64 -9.84 -25.98 -4.90
C ALA A 64 -8.36 -25.78 -4.56
N GLU A 65 -7.46 -26.33 -5.40
CA GLU A 65 -6.02 -26.13 -5.27
C GLU A 65 -5.62 -24.66 -5.40
N PHE A 66 -6.26 -23.93 -6.32
CA PHE A 66 -5.99 -22.50 -6.51
C PHE A 66 -6.47 -21.65 -5.32
N GLU A 67 -7.67 -21.90 -4.79
CA GLU A 67 -8.19 -21.22 -3.60
C GLU A 67 -7.28 -21.44 -2.39
N GLU A 68 -6.85 -22.68 -2.15
CA GLU A 68 -5.91 -23.00 -1.06
C GLU A 68 -4.57 -22.28 -1.23
N ALA A 69 -4.01 -22.28 -2.45
CA ALA A 69 -2.76 -21.58 -2.73
C ALA A 69 -2.87 -20.06 -2.50
N MET A 70 -4.03 -19.47 -2.81
CA MET A 70 -4.28 -18.04 -2.61
C MET A 70 -4.43 -17.67 -1.14
N GLU A 71 -5.08 -18.51 -0.32
CA GLU A 71 -5.14 -18.30 1.14
C GLU A 71 -3.75 -18.36 1.76
N ILE A 72 -2.95 -19.36 1.39
CA ILE A 72 -1.56 -19.50 1.84
C ILE A 72 -0.73 -18.27 1.41
N TRP A 73 -0.92 -17.79 0.18
CA TRP A 73 -0.23 -16.59 -0.32
C TRP A 73 -0.63 -15.34 0.46
N ALA A 74 -1.92 -15.16 0.75
CA ALA A 74 -2.42 -13.98 1.45
C ALA A 74 -1.88 -13.87 2.89
N ASP A 75 -1.60 -15.01 3.53
CA ASP A 75 -1.03 -15.09 4.87
C ASP A 75 0.50 -15.20 4.89
N SER A 76 1.14 -15.24 3.72
CA SER A 76 2.60 -15.32 3.63
C SER A 76 3.27 -14.02 4.12
N PRO A 77 4.31 -14.10 4.97
CA PRO A 77 5.06 -12.93 5.44
C PRO A 77 5.88 -12.25 4.34
N LYS A 78 6.18 -12.96 3.24
CA LYS A 78 6.83 -12.42 2.05
C LYS A 78 6.03 -12.83 0.83
N ARG A 79 5.53 -11.83 0.10
CA ARG A 79 4.77 -12.03 -1.13
C ARG A 79 5.64 -11.62 -2.30
N GLU A 80 5.73 -12.52 -3.28
CA GLU A 80 6.42 -12.29 -4.55
C GLU A 80 5.40 -11.97 -5.65
N LEU A 81 5.85 -11.24 -6.68
CA LEU A 81 5.04 -10.93 -7.85
C LEU A 81 4.64 -12.23 -8.57
N GLN A 82 3.34 -12.40 -8.83
CA GLN A 82 2.79 -13.65 -9.39
C GLN A 82 2.68 -13.65 -10.92
N GLU A 83 2.84 -12.50 -11.58
CA GLU A 83 2.73 -12.34 -13.06
C GLU A 83 1.45 -12.96 -13.68
N ARG A 84 0.31 -12.88 -12.98
CA ARG A 84 -0.97 -13.48 -13.43
C ARG A 84 -1.95 -12.51 -14.09
N PHE A 85 -1.90 -11.24 -13.72
CA PHE A 85 -2.84 -10.23 -14.18
C PHE A 85 -2.13 -9.27 -15.15
N THR A 86 -2.88 -8.80 -16.14
CA THR A 86 -2.50 -7.72 -17.03
C THR A 86 -2.53 -6.37 -16.29
N THR A 87 -1.90 -5.36 -16.87
CA THR A 87 -1.92 -4.00 -16.29
C THR A 87 -3.34 -3.48 -16.19
N GLU A 88 -4.16 -3.70 -17.20
CA GLU A 88 -5.55 -3.25 -17.27
C GLU A 88 -6.40 -3.83 -16.14
N GLU A 89 -6.28 -5.14 -15.89
CA GLU A 89 -6.96 -5.83 -14.78
C GLU A 89 -6.53 -5.28 -13.42
N VAL A 90 -5.23 -5.03 -13.23
CA VAL A 90 -4.72 -4.46 -11.97
C VAL A 90 -5.21 -3.02 -11.77
N VAL A 91 -5.29 -2.22 -12.83
CA VAL A 91 -5.83 -0.84 -12.78
C VAL A 91 -7.32 -0.86 -12.44
N GLU A 92 -8.09 -1.80 -13.00
CA GLU A 92 -9.51 -1.96 -12.65
C GLU A 92 -9.67 -2.29 -11.17
N ALA A 93 -8.91 -3.27 -10.66
CA ALA A 93 -8.91 -3.60 -9.25
C ALA A 93 -8.53 -2.40 -8.37
N ALA A 94 -7.45 -1.70 -8.73
CA ALA A 94 -6.98 -0.51 -8.03
C ALA A 94 -8.06 0.60 -7.99
N THR A 95 -8.80 0.80 -9.08
CA THR A 95 -9.90 1.76 -9.14
C THR A 95 -10.99 1.40 -8.14
N ARG A 96 -11.44 0.14 -8.12
CA ARG A 96 -12.45 -0.34 -7.15
C ARG A 96 -12.00 -0.17 -5.69
N LEU A 97 -10.72 -0.42 -5.40
CA LEU A 97 -10.15 -0.24 -4.06
C LEU A 97 -10.10 1.24 -3.65
N THR A 98 -9.68 2.10 -4.58
CA THR A 98 -9.49 3.54 -4.32
C THR A 98 -10.79 4.34 -4.30
N GLU A 99 -11.88 3.83 -4.88
CA GLU A 99 -13.23 4.41 -4.74
C GLU A 99 -13.68 4.51 -3.28
N HIS A 100 -13.33 3.50 -2.47
CA HIS A 100 -13.65 3.46 -1.05
C HIS A 100 -12.52 4.02 -0.18
N THR A 101 -11.26 3.86 -0.61
CA THR A 101 -10.06 4.33 0.11
C THR A 101 -9.11 5.07 -0.83
N PRO A 102 -9.32 6.37 -1.09
CA PRO A 102 -8.51 7.13 -2.04
C PRO A 102 -7.03 7.22 -1.65
N GLU A 103 -6.72 7.24 -0.36
CA GLU A 103 -5.36 7.34 0.17
C GLU A 103 -4.60 6.01 0.26
N LEU A 104 -5.08 4.95 -0.39
CA LEU A 104 -4.43 3.65 -0.35
C LEU A 104 -3.04 3.72 -1.00
N GLU A 105 -2.00 3.33 -0.26
CA GLU A 105 -0.61 3.41 -0.72
C GLU A 105 -0.18 2.15 -1.49
N LEU A 106 0.56 2.36 -2.58
CA LEU A 106 1.33 1.34 -3.29
C LEU A 106 2.75 1.29 -2.73
N LYS A 107 3.06 0.22 -1.99
CA LYS A 107 4.41 -0.03 -1.43
C LYS A 107 4.99 -1.31 -1.98
N MET A 108 6.11 -1.21 -2.69
CA MET A 108 6.84 -2.36 -3.22
C MET A 108 8.35 -2.22 -3.04
N LYS A 109 9.06 -3.36 -3.05
CA LYS A 109 10.52 -3.41 -3.00
C LYS A 109 11.06 -4.06 -4.26
N LEU A 110 12.06 -3.42 -4.87
CA LEU A 110 12.85 -3.96 -5.96
C LEU A 110 14.28 -4.11 -5.45
N ASP A 111 14.69 -5.33 -5.14
CA ASP A 111 15.93 -5.63 -4.43
C ASP A 111 16.09 -4.83 -3.12
N HIS A 112 16.99 -3.85 -3.12
CA HIS A 112 17.27 -2.95 -1.99
C HIS A 112 16.57 -1.59 -2.12
N MET A 113 15.91 -1.34 -3.25
CA MET A 113 15.16 -0.12 -3.53
C MET A 113 13.72 -0.26 -3.04
N SER A 114 13.13 0.83 -2.58
CA SER A 114 11.72 0.88 -2.17
C SER A 114 11.00 1.92 -3.02
N VAL A 115 9.81 1.56 -3.48
CA VAL A 115 8.89 2.45 -4.19
C VAL A 115 7.69 2.70 -3.29
N ASN A 116 7.31 3.97 -3.14
CA ASN A 116 6.13 4.40 -2.41
C ASN A 116 5.37 5.41 -3.28
N ALA A 117 4.11 5.12 -3.56
CA ALA A 117 3.20 5.94 -4.36
C ALA A 117 1.75 5.73 -3.87
N MET A 118 0.78 6.43 -4.43
CA MET A 118 -0.63 6.04 -4.23
C MET A 118 -0.98 4.88 -5.17
N LEU A 119 -1.90 4.01 -4.76
CA LEU A 119 -2.37 2.92 -5.62
C LEU A 119 -3.10 3.45 -6.86
N SER A 120 -3.78 4.60 -6.72
CA SER A 120 -4.42 5.31 -7.82
C SER A 120 -3.45 5.76 -8.91
N ASP A 121 -2.17 5.92 -8.57
CA ASP A 121 -1.14 6.36 -9.53
C ASP A 121 -0.70 5.22 -10.47
N PHE A 122 -1.02 3.97 -10.13
CA PHE A 122 -0.63 2.81 -10.92
C PHE A 122 -1.39 2.75 -12.24
N GLY A 123 -0.65 2.61 -13.35
CA GLY A 123 -1.18 2.65 -14.71
C GLY A 123 -1.33 4.06 -15.30
N GLU A 124 -1.24 5.11 -14.47
CA GLU A 124 -1.20 6.51 -14.92
C GLU A 124 0.22 7.07 -14.88
N SER A 125 0.75 7.32 -13.68
CA SER A 125 2.08 7.90 -13.48
C SER A 125 3.10 6.88 -12.99
N VAL A 126 2.66 5.73 -12.47
CA VAL A 126 3.53 4.62 -12.05
C VAL A 126 3.28 3.39 -12.92
N HIS A 127 4.34 2.89 -13.54
CA HIS A 127 4.30 1.73 -14.43
C HIS A 127 5.33 0.70 -14.00
N LEU A 128 4.96 -0.59 -14.06
CA LEU A 128 5.86 -1.71 -13.82
C LEU A 128 6.02 -2.51 -15.12
N ALA A 129 7.26 -2.69 -15.54
CA ALA A 129 7.61 -3.43 -16.76
C ALA A 129 8.70 -4.48 -16.48
N LYS A 130 8.81 -5.45 -17.38
CA LYS A 130 9.84 -6.49 -17.34
C LYS A 130 10.77 -6.33 -18.54
N LEU A 131 12.08 -6.34 -18.30
CA LEU A 131 13.11 -6.27 -19.32
C LEU A 131 14.10 -7.41 -19.14
N GLY A 132 13.93 -8.48 -19.92
CA GLY A 132 14.64 -9.75 -19.71
C GLY A 132 14.22 -10.39 -18.39
N ASN A 133 15.17 -10.58 -17.48
CA ASN A 133 14.93 -11.12 -16.15
C ASN A 133 14.91 -10.03 -15.05
N ARG A 134 14.84 -8.76 -15.43
CA ARG A 134 14.81 -7.61 -14.51
C ARG A 134 13.46 -6.92 -14.55
N TYR A 135 13.06 -6.35 -13.41
CA TYR A 135 11.90 -5.47 -13.32
C TYR A 135 12.34 -4.02 -13.38
N VAL A 136 11.54 -3.18 -14.04
CA VAL A 136 11.75 -1.75 -14.19
C VAL A 136 10.47 -1.05 -13.76
N VAL A 137 10.58 -0.12 -12.81
CA VAL A 137 9.50 0.80 -12.48
C VAL A 137 9.78 2.14 -13.15
N LEU A 138 8.79 2.67 -13.87
CA LEU A 138 8.82 4.01 -14.42
C LEU A 138 7.85 4.87 -13.62
N MET A 139 8.32 6.04 -13.18
CA MET A 139 7.51 7.04 -12.48
C MET A 139 7.59 8.36 -13.24
N GLU A 140 6.44 8.94 -13.53
CA GLU A 140 6.29 10.25 -14.17
C GLU A 140 5.88 11.30 -13.13
N ALA A 141 6.48 12.49 -13.21
CA ALA A 141 6.14 13.63 -12.35
C ALA A 141 6.50 14.95 -13.04
N ASP A 142 5.76 16.01 -12.71
CA ASP A 142 6.00 17.37 -13.23
C ASP A 142 7.25 18.03 -12.65
N SER A 143 7.68 17.60 -11.46
CA SER A 143 8.82 18.19 -10.76
C SER A 143 9.52 17.19 -9.86
N VAL A 144 10.81 17.42 -9.62
CA VAL A 144 11.65 16.64 -8.70
C VAL A 144 12.07 17.56 -7.55
N ILE A 145 11.74 17.16 -6.32
CA ILE A 145 12.04 17.91 -5.09
C ILE A 145 12.89 17.03 -4.19
N PHE A 146 13.95 17.62 -3.62
CA PHE A 146 14.83 16.95 -2.67
C PHE A 146 14.55 17.46 -1.25
N GLU A 147 14.63 16.56 -0.27
CA GLU A 147 14.61 16.94 1.14
C GLU A 147 15.91 17.64 1.56
N LYS A 148 15.97 18.10 2.82
CA LYS A 148 17.18 18.76 3.35
C LYS A 148 18.40 17.83 3.26
N GLY A 149 19.39 18.26 2.50
CA GLY A 149 20.63 17.55 2.25
C GLY A 149 21.36 18.19 1.08
N PHE A 150 22.47 17.58 0.67
CA PHE A 150 23.12 17.91 -0.60
C PHE A 150 23.52 16.62 -1.29
N SER A 151 23.03 16.42 -2.50
CA SER A 151 23.34 15.30 -3.37
C SER A 151 23.80 15.80 -4.74
N PRO A 152 24.88 15.26 -5.33
CA PRO A 152 25.32 15.66 -6.67
C PRO A 152 24.24 15.52 -7.75
N ILE A 153 23.26 14.62 -7.55
CA ILE A 153 22.15 14.41 -8.48
C ILE A 153 21.27 15.65 -8.66
N GLU A 154 21.28 16.58 -7.70
CA GLU A 154 20.54 17.85 -7.77
C GLU A 154 21.00 18.73 -8.94
N PHE A 155 22.21 18.50 -9.46
CA PHE A 155 22.77 19.21 -10.61
C PHE A 155 22.69 18.39 -11.91
N LEU A 156 22.04 17.22 -11.88
CA LEU A 156 21.87 16.38 -13.06
C LEU A 156 21.06 17.15 -14.11
N LYS A 157 21.59 17.22 -15.33
CA LYS A 157 20.79 17.49 -16.51
C LYS A 157 20.20 16.15 -16.99
N PRO A 158 18.88 15.93 -16.91
CA PRO A 158 18.30 14.66 -17.33
C PRO A 158 18.56 14.38 -18.82
N GLU A 159 18.80 13.11 -19.12
CA GLU A 159 18.86 12.61 -20.50
C GLU A 159 17.45 12.36 -21.04
N ASP A 160 17.30 12.17 -22.36
CA ASP A 160 16.01 11.77 -22.92
C ASP A 160 15.63 10.36 -22.45
N LEU A 161 14.34 10.13 -22.19
CA LEU A 161 13.85 8.83 -21.70
C LEU A 161 14.21 7.67 -22.64
N HIS A 162 14.11 7.87 -23.96
CA HIS A 162 14.42 6.82 -24.92
C HIS A 162 15.90 6.44 -24.90
N GLU A 163 16.78 7.44 -24.72
CA GLU A 163 18.22 7.19 -24.58
C GLU A 163 18.54 6.37 -23.33
N VAL A 164 17.84 6.63 -22.21
CA VAL A 164 17.99 5.85 -20.97
C VAL A 164 17.49 4.41 -21.17
N ILE A 165 16.32 4.22 -21.79
CA ILE A 165 15.76 2.89 -22.07
C ILE A 165 16.72 2.06 -22.93
N GLU A 166 17.27 2.63 -24.00
CA GLU A 166 18.23 1.95 -24.87
C GLU A 166 19.53 1.58 -24.13
N LYS A 167 20.04 2.44 -23.23
CA LYS A 167 21.19 2.10 -22.38
C LYS A 167 20.88 0.94 -21.44
N VAL A 168 19.70 0.93 -20.84
CA VAL A 168 19.28 -0.15 -19.92
C VAL A 168 19.11 -1.46 -20.68
N ARG A 169 18.54 -1.42 -21.89
CA ARG A 169 18.40 -2.56 -22.80
C ARG A 169 19.74 -3.11 -23.24
N GLY A 170 20.66 -2.25 -23.69
CA GLY A 170 22.00 -2.66 -24.10
C GLY A 170 22.78 -3.32 -22.96
N LYS A 171 22.54 -2.96 -21.69
CA LYS A 171 23.13 -3.70 -20.55
C LYS A 171 22.59 -5.12 -20.43
N VAL A 172 21.29 -5.35 -20.63
CA VAL A 172 20.71 -6.70 -20.59
C VAL A 172 21.33 -7.58 -21.67
N GLU A 173 21.46 -7.06 -22.89
CA GLU A 173 22.00 -7.82 -24.02
C GLU A 173 23.48 -8.20 -23.87
N ASN A 174 24.26 -7.44 -23.09
CA ASN A 174 25.67 -7.74 -22.80
C ASN A 174 25.88 -8.65 -21.57
N GLU A 175 24.82 -8.92 -20.79
CA GLU A 175 24.86 -9.84 -19.63
C GLU A 175 24.47 -11.28 -20.02
N VAL A 176 24.07 -11.53 -21.27
CA VAL A 176 23.67 -12.84 -21.83
C VAL A 176 24.82 -13.50 -22.60
#